data_AF-A0A058Z085-F1
#
_entry.id   AF-A0A058Z085-F1
#
_cell.length_a   1.000
_cell.length_b   1.000
_cell.length_c   1.000
_cell.angle_alpha   90.00
_cell.angle_beta   90.00
_cell.angle_gamma   90.00
#
_symmetry.space_group_name_H-M   'P 1'
#
loop_
_entity.id
_entity.type
_entity.pdbx_description
1 polymer ?
#
loop_
_entity_poly.entity_id
_entity_poly.type
_entity_poly.pdbx_seq_one_letter_code
_entity_poly.pdbx_strand_id
1 'polypeptide(L)'
;MVMIREFRIPVPISLDNYDIAQLFCVAEMSKEETSGDAGVEILKNEPYDDPVLGKGQYTQKIYHLGTRVPKYVQVLAPASSLILIEDAWNGFPYTKTVLKNPFLGDRFELTITTIHAADKGHQENAHNLSGSRLKNRVVDYINIVTDKVEPDSYDAASDPSLVGCERANISPLKPDWLETLADDAEVVTAYKLVEMKFNVFGLETKVQNYMINFQRNMLLQFNRKIFCYMDRWLGMSKEDVRAFEDQIKRELDQAKLEREELSKQGKSSKKSSKKDKEPATAAAEADDAAAEAAASAFRAEAEASTVPAST
;
A
#
# COMPACT_ATOMS: atom_id res chain seq x y z
N MET A 1 -5.81 20.38 -2.08
CA MET A 1 -6.67 19.92 -0.95
C MET A 1 -6.15 18.56 -0.46
N VAL A 2 -6.47 18.12 0.76
CA VAL A 2 -6.06 16.79 1.27
C VAL A 2 -7.32 15.97 1.50
N MET A 3 -7.37 14.76 0.95
CA MET A 3 -8.44 13.81 1.20
C MET A 3 -8.11 12.95 2.41
N ILE A 4 -9.02 12.85 3.37
CA ILE A 4 -8.79 12.18 4.66
C ILE A 4 -9.82 11.05 4.84
N ARG A 5 -9.33 9.82 4.96
CA ARG A 5 -10.15 8.63 5.25
C ARG A 5 -9.62 7.95 6.51
N GLU A 6 -10.49 7.58 7.43
CA GLU A 6 -10.13 6.71 8.56
C GLU A 6 -10.74 5.34 8.33
N PHE A 7 -9.91 4.33 8.07
CA PHE A 7 -10.33 2.94 7.98
C PHE A 7 -10.26 2.29 9.36
N ARG A 8 -11.36 1.68 9.79
CA ARG A 8 -11.42 0.90 11.04
C ARG A 8 -11.50 -0.58 10.66
N ILE A 9 -10.50 -1.35 11.07
CA ILE A 9 -10.41 -2.78 10.73
C ILE A 9 -10.27 -3.61 12.02
N PRO A 10 -11.39 -4.14 12.55
CA PRO A 10 -11.37 -5.10 13.64
C PRO A 10 -10.84 -6.46 13.15
N VAL A 11 -10.02 -7.11 13.98
CA VAL A 11 -9.46 -8.45 13.75
C VAL A 11 -9.49 -9.23 15.07
N PRO A 12 -9.97 -10.50 15.10
CA PRO A 12 -10.16 -11.27 16.34
C PRO A 12 -8.85 -11.90 16.83
N ILE A 13 -7.89 -11.05 17.19
CA ILE A 13 -6.61 -11.43 17.81
C ILE A 13 -6.23 -10.43 18.91
N SER A 14 -5.32 -10.82 19.80
CA SER A 14 -4.76 -9.93 20.82
C SER A 14 -3.84 -8.85 20.23
N LEU A 15 -3.61 -7.78 21.01
CA LEU A 15 -2.70 -6.69 20.63
C LEU A 15 -1.26 -7.19 20.45
N ASP A 16 -0.80 -8.08 21.32
CA ASP A 16 0.54 -8.68 21.25
C ASP A 16 0.70 -9.55 20.00
N ASN A 17 -0.31 -10.35 19.68
CA ASN A 17 -0.31 -11.17 18.46
C ASN A 17 -0.38 -10.31 17.20
N TYR A 18 -1.13 -9.21 17.22
CA TYR A 18 -1.22 -8.29 16.08
C TYR A 18 0.16 -7.68 15.75
N ASP A 19 0.97 -7.34 16.76
CA ASP A 19 2.32 -6.77 16.54
C ASP A 19 3.24 -7.74 15.77
N ILE A 20 3.16 -9.03 16.09
CA ILE A 20 3.90 -10.10 15.38
C ILE A 20 3.31 -10.32 13.99
N ALA A 21 1.98 -10.47 13.91
CA ALA A 21 1.27 -10.79 12.67
C ALA A 21 1.47 -9.72 11.60
N GLN A 22 1.44 -8.43 11.97
CA GLN A 22 1.61 -7.33 11.01
C GLN A 22 2.98 -7.37 10.34
N LEU A 23 4.04 -7.64 11.10
CA LEU A 23 5.41 -7.66 10.59
C LEU A 23 5.58 -8.86 9.64
N PHE A 24 5.10 -10.02 10.05
CA PHE A 24 5.09 -11.24 9.22
C PHE A 24 4.34 -11.01 7.90
N CYS A 25 3.12 -10.48 7.95
CA CYS A 25 2.30 -10.26 6.76
C CYS A 25 2.86 -9.17 5.84
N VAL A 26 3.50 -8.12 6.39
CA VAL A 26 4.19 -7.11 5.57
C VAL A 26 5.33 -7.75 4.77
N ALA A 27 6.12 -8.62 5.39
CA ALA A 27 7.21 -9.32 4.71
C ALA A 27 6.69 -10.28 3.63
N GLU A 28 5.67 -11.10 3.94
CA GLU A 28 5.01 -11.98 2.97
C GLU A 28 4.44 -11.23 1.78
N MET A 29 3.67 -10.17 2.02
CA MET A 29 3.08 -9.38 0.94
C MET A 29 4.14 -8.65 0.11
N SER A 30 5.26 -8.23 0.72
CA SER A 30 6.37 -7.62 -0.03
C SER A 30 6.97 -8.59 -1.06
N LYS A 31 7.01 -9.89 -0.73
CA LYS A 31 7.44 -10.95 -1.64
C LYS A 31 6.43 -11.21 -2.75
N GLU A 32 5.14 -11.33 -2.42
CA GLU A 32 4.07 -11.54 -3.40
C GLU A 32 3.94 -10.38 -4.39
N GLU A 33 4.14 -9.15 -3.92
CA GLU A 33 4.11 -7.96 -4.77
C GLU A 33 5.35 -7.83 -5.65
N THR A 34 6.38 -8.65 -5.47
CA THR A 34 7.59 -8.61 -6.31
C THR A 34 7.46 -9.61 -7.46
N SER A 35 7.07 -9.11 -8.64
CA SER A 35 7.03 -9.92 -9.86
C SER A 35 7.14 -9.05 -11.12
N GLY A 36 7.86 -9.58 -12.12
CA GLY A 36 8.02 -8.91 -13.41
C GLY A 36 8.76 -7.57 -13.31
N ASP A 37 8.09 -6.48 -13.72
CA ASP A 37 8.62 -5.12 -13.73
C ASP A 37 8.29 -4.31 -12.46
N ALA A 38 7.52 -4.89 -11.54
CA ALA A 38 7.14 -4.28 -10.27
C ALA A 38 7.78 -5.03 -9.08
N GLY A 39 7.96 -4.33 -7.95
CA GLY A 39 8.47 -4.96 -6.73
C GLY A 39 8.91 -4.00 -5.65
N VAL A 40 9.37 -4.58 -4.54
CA VAL A 40 9.74 -3.85 -3.32
C VAL A 40 11.25 -3.97 -3.08
N GLU A 41 11.90 -2.84 -2.85
CA GLU A 41 13.31 -2.78 -2.41
C GLU A 41 13.38 -2.22 -0.99
N ILE A 42 14.05 -2.94 -0.09
CA ILE A 42 14.24 -2.51 1.31
C ILE A 42 15.61 -1.84 1.44
N LEU A 43 15.62 -0.51 1.59
CA LEU A 43 16.84 0.27 1.72
C LEU A 43 17.37 0.33 3.15
N LYS A 44 16.46 0.50 4.11
CA LYS A 44 16.79 0.61 5.54
C LYS A 44 15.82 -0.22 6.37
N ASN A 45 16.35 -0.83 7.41
CA ASN A 45 15.59 -1.48 8.48
C ASN A 45 16.41 -1.37 9.76
N GLU A 46 16.17 -0.32 10.55
CA GLU A 46 16.99 0.00 11.71
C GLU A 46 16.13 0.53 12.87
N PRO A 47 16.55 0.33 14.13
CA PRO A 47 15.85 0.93 15.26
C PRO A 47 15.97 2.46 15.22
N TYR A 48 14.95 3.16 15.72
CA TYR A 48 14.98 4.61 15.92
C TYR A 48 14.60 5.00 17.35
N ASP A 49 15.06 6.17 17.75
CA ASP A 49 14.70 6.84 19.00
C ASP A 49 14.41 8.31 18.67
N ASP A 50 13.13 8.68 18.65
CA ASP A 50 12.65 10.01 18.27
C ASP A 50 11.93 10.68 19.45
N PRO A 51 12.17 11.98 19.72
CA PRO A 51 11.54 12.68 20.84
C PRO A 51 10.00 12.75 20.79
N VAL A 52 9.41 12.64 19.59
CA VAL A 52 7.97 12.78 19.37
C VAL A 52 7.31 11.42 19.12
N LEU A 53 7.92 10.58 18.29
CA LEU A 53 7.39 9.27 17.92
C LEU A 53 7.78 8.16 18.92
N GLY A 54 8.72 8.45 19.83
CA GLY A 54 9.23 7.48 20.79
C GLY A 54 10.24 6.52 20.15
N LYS A 55 10.25 5.28 20.62
CA LYS A 55 11.18 4.25 20.15
C LYS A 55 10.47 3.23 19.28
N GLY A 56 11.16 2.73 18.26
CA GLY A 56 10.59 1.73 17.38
C GLY A 56 11.54 1.27 16.28
N GLN A 57 10.98 0.75 15.21
CA GLN A 57 11.71 0.36 14.01
C GLN A 57 11.39 1.32 12.86
N TYR A 58 12.43 1.82 12.20
CA TYR A 58 12.32 2.61 11.00
C TYR A 58 12.69 1.75 9.80
N THR A 59 11.85 1.84 8.76
CA THR A 59 12.12 1.18 7.48
C THR A 59 11.97 2.18 6.35
N GLN A 60 12.85 2.05 5.35
CA GLN A 60 12.76 2.80 4.11
C GLN A 60 12.66 1.80 2.95
N LYS A 61 11.62 1.93 2.13
CA LYS A 61 11.37 1.04 1.00
C LYS A 61 11.16 1.83 -0.29
N ILE A 62 11.54 1.25 -1.41
CA ILE A 62 11.15 1.72 -2.74
C ILE A 62 10.16 0.71 -3.34
N TYR A 63 8.97 1.20 -3.68
CA TYR A 63 8.01 0.46 -4.49
C TYR A 63 8.21 0.82 -5.95
N HIS A 64 8.59 -0.15 -6.76
CA HIS A 64 8.57 -0.07 -8.22
C HIS A 64 7.19 -0.48 -8.70
N LEU A 65 6.41 0.46 -9.24
CA LEU A 65 5.02 0.18 -9.59
C LEU A 65 4.87 -0.48 -10.96
N GLY A 66 5.83 -0.26 -11.87
CA GLY A 66 5.82 -0.83 -13.21
C GLY A 66 4.49 -0.62 -13.94
N THR A 67 3.99 -1.68 -14.57
CA THR A 67 2.70 -1.69 -15.26
C THR A 67 1.46 -1.77 -14.35
N ARG A 68 1.63 -1.83 -13.02
CA ARG A 68 0.51 -1.99 -12.05
C ARG A 68 -0.26 -0.70 -11.76
N VAL A 69 0.17 0.43 -12.30
CA VAL A 69 -0.62 1.67 -12.25
C VAL A 69 -1.57 1.77 -13.44
N PRO A 70 -2.73 2.43 -13.30
CA PRO A 70 -3.66 2.63 -14.41
C PRO A 70 -2.99 3.28 -15.62
N LYS A 71 -3.44 2.94 -16.83
CA LYS A 71 -2.84 3.45 -18.09
C LYS A 71 -2.73 4.98 -18.13
N TYR A 72 -3.72 5.70 -17.61
CA TYR A 72 -3.67 7.16 -17.56
C TYR A 72 -2.51 7.69 -16.68
N VAL A 73 -2.10 6.95 -15.65
CA VAL A 73 -0.93 7.30 -14.82
C VAL A 73 0.37 7.01 -15.57
N GLN A 74 0.43 5.90 -16.32
CA GLN A 74 1.60 5.55 -17.14
C GLN A 74 1.87 6.57 -18.25
N VAL A 75 0.82 7.19 -18.80
CA VAL A 75 0.94 8.22 -19.85
C VAL A 75 1.46 9.56 -19.29
N LEU A 76 1.19 9.86 -18.02
CA LEU A 76 1.56 11.13 -17.39
C LEU A 76 2.97 11.16 -16.80
N ALA A 77 3.58 9.99 -16.64
CA ALA A 77 4.78 9.81 -15.84
C ALA A 77 5.79 8.97 -16.66
N PRO A 78 7.02 9.47 -16.91
CA PRO A 78 8.07 8.63 -17.50
C PRO A 78 8.20 7.32 -16.73
N ALA A 79 8.49 6.20 -17.39
CA ALA A 79 8.59 4.90 -16.71
C ALA A 79 9.57 4.91 -15.51
N SER A 80 10.61 5.75 -15.56
CA SER A 80 11.57 5.98 -14.46
C SER A 80 10.97 6.66 -13.21
N SER A 81 9.80 7.26 -13.33
CA SER A 81 9.10 7.99 -12.26
C SER A 81 7.97 7.19 -11.59
N LEU A 82 7.71 5.96 -12.05
CA LEU A 82 6.73 5.03 -11.47
C LEU A 82 7.28 4.33 -10.23
N ILE A 83 7.80 5.13 -9.30
CA ILE A 83 8.30 4.68 -8.01
C ILE A 83 7.64 5.44 -6.86
N LEU A 84 7.47 4.78 -5.72
CA LEU A 84 7.15 5.43 -4.45
C LEU A 84 8.25 5.12 -3.45
N ILE A 85 8.72 6.14 -2.75
CA ILE A 85 9.60 5.98 -1.60
C ILE A 85 8.73 6.01 -0.36
N GLU A 86 8.77 4.93 0.40
CA GLU A 86 8.09 4.79 1.69
C GLU A 86 9.11 4.97 2.82
N ASP A 87 8.79 5.85 3.75
CA ASP A 87 9.40 5.95 5.07
C ASP A 87 8.36 5.52 6.11
N ALA A 88 8.66 4.50 6.90
CA ALA A 88 7.76 3.98 7.93
C ALA A 88 8.43 3.95 9.31
N TRP A 89 7.75 4.48 10.30
CA TRP A 89 8.11 4.48 11.72
C TRP A 89 7.12 3.61 12.48
N ASN A 90 7.55 2.41 12.85
CA ASN A 90 6.76 1.46 13.62
C ASN A 90 7.16 1.54 15.10
N GLY A 91 6.39 2.30 15.90
CA GLY A 91 6.47 2.36 17.36
C GLY A 91 5.21 1.75 17.99
N PHE A 92 4.86 0.51 17.59
CA PHE A 92 3.62 -0.17 17.98
C PHE A 92 3.27 0.06 19.46
N PRO A 93 2.01 0.45 19.78
CA PRO A 93 0.80 0.38 18.95
C PRO A 93 0.60 1.55 17.98
N TYR A 94 1.48 2.54 17.96
CA TYR A 94 1.42 3.66 17.01
C TYR A 94 2.35 3.42 15.82
N THR A 95 1.83 3.60 14.60
CA THR A 95 2.67 3.55 13.40
C THR A 95 2.41 4.73 12.49
N LYS A 96 3.44 5.17 11.79
CA LYS A 96 3.35 6.22 10.79
C LYS A 96 4.09 5.81 9.54
N THR A 97 3.46 5.95 8.40
CA THR A 97 4.05 5.65 7.09
C THR A 97 3.81 6.84 6.18
N VAL A 98 4.84 7.25 5.43
CA VAL A 98 4.78 8.36 4.48
C VAL A 98 5.31 7.87 3.15
N LEU A 99 4.48 7.92 2.11
CA LEU A 99 4.86 7.60 0.74
C LEU A 99 4.96 8.88 -0.08
N LYS A 100 6.10 9.05 -0.77
CA LYS A 100 6.38 10.17 -1.66
C LYS A 100 6.76 9.67 -3.05
N ASN A 101 6.44 10.47 -4.06
CA ASN A 101 6.89 10.24 -5.43
C ASN A 101 7.97 11.28 -5.78
N PRO A 102 9.22 10.87 -6.06
CA PRO A 102 10.32 11.82 -6.33
C PRO A 102 10.06 12.76 -7.51
N PHE A 103 9.34 12.32 -8.54
CA PHE A 103 9.04 13.13 -9.72
C PHE A 103 7.96 14.18 -9.47
N LEU A 104 6.94 13.84 -8.67
CA LEU A 104 5.87 14.75 -8.30
C LEU A 104 6.27 15.70 -7.17
N GLY A 105 7.34 15.40 -6.44
CA GLY A 105 7.82 16.21 -5.32
C GLY A 105 6.70 16.47 -4.31
N ASP A 106 6.54 17.73 -3.89
CA ASP A 106 5.53 18.13 -2.90
C ASP A 106 4.08 18.02 -3.42
N ARG A 107 3.87 17.71 -4.70
CA ARG A 107 2.53 17.51 -5.27
C ARG A 107 1.93 16.16 -4.91
N PHE A 108 2.70 15.19 -4.42
CA PHE A 108 2.20 13.86 -4.02
C PHE A 108 2.72 13.49 -2.63
N GLU A 109 1.82 13.21 -1.71
CA GLU A 109 2.15 12.59 -0.43
C GLU A 109 0.96 11.74 0.05
N LEU A 110 1.23 10.50 0.42
CA LEU A 110 0.27 9.63 1.09
C LEU A 110 0.80 9.34 2.49
N THR A 111 0.12 9.86 3.50
CA THR A 111 0.46 9.60 4.91
C THR A 111 -0.56 8.64 5.51
N ILE A 112 -0.07 7.59 6.16
CA ILE A 112 -0.89 6.61 6.88
C ILE A 112 -0.45 6.64 8.34
N THR A 113 -1.35 7.04 9.23
CA THR A 113 -1.13 6.98 10.68
C THR A 113 -2.03 5.91 11.26
N THR A 114 -1.49 4.96 12.02
CA THR A 114 -2.28 3.88 12.63
C THR A 114 -2.17 3.94 14.15
N ILE A 115 -3.32 3.77 14.80
CA ILE A 115 -3.40 3.41 16.22
C ILE A 115 -4.04 2.03 16.29
N HIS A 116 -3.40 1.11 16.99
CA HIS A 116 -3.96 -0.21 17.28
C HIS A 116 -4.53 -0.20 18.70
N ALA A 117 -5.81 -0.54 18.85
CA ALA A 117 -6.46 -0.57 20.16
C ALA A 117 -7.20 -1.89 20.37
N ALA A 118 -7.22 -2.35 21.62
CA ALA A 118 -7.93 -3.55 22.05
C ALA A 118 -9.43 -3.24 22.21
N ASP A 119 -10.13 -3.07 21.08
CA ASP A 119 -11.56 -2.78 21.03
C ASP A 119 -12.21 -3.25 19.71
N LYS A 120 -13.53 -3.09 19.60
CA LYS A 120 -14.35 -3.46 18.43
C LYS A 120 -14.59 -2.30 17.44
N GLY A 121 -13.79 -1.22 17.46
CA GLY A 121 -13.86 -0.14 16.48
C GLY A 121 -14.77 1.06 16.82
N HIS A 122 -15.07 1.23 18.10
CA HIS A 122 -16.03 2.23 18.59
C HIS A 122 -15.41 3.58 19.02
N GLN A 123 -14.09 3.79 18.88
CA GLN A 123 -13.48 5.08 19.23
C GLN A 123 -13.75 6.15 18.17
N GLU A 124 -14.43 7.22 18.55
CA GLU A 124 -14.90 8.26 17.62
C GLU A 124 -13.80 9.21 17.09
N ASN A 125 -12.64 9.30 17.74
CA ASN A 125 -11.52 10.13 17.30
C ASN A 125 -10.18 9.62 17.85
N ALA A 126 -9.83 8.36 17.57
CA ALA A 126 -8.61 7.73 18.07
C ALA A 126 -7.34 8.59 17.82
N HIS A 127 -7.29 9.29 16.67
CA HIS A 127 -6.17 10.14 16.27
C HIS A 127 -6.17 11.55 16.85
N ASN A 128 -7.15 11.91 17.69
CA ASN A 128 -7.31 13.24 18.27
C ASN A 128 -7.25 14.38 17.24
N LEU A 129 -7.89 14.18 16.09
CA LEU A 129 -7.94 15.19 15.03
C LEU A 129 -8.71 16.43 15.49
N SER A 130 -8.31 17.59 14.99
CA SER A 130 -8.92 18.88 15.29
C SER A 130 -9.26 19.66 14.02
N GLY A 131 -10.17 20.64 14.17
CA GLY A 131 -10.52 21.61 13.13
C GLY A 131 -10.97 20.99 11.81
N SER A 132 -10.40 21.48 10.70
CA SER A 132 -10.74 21.04 9.35
C SER A 132 -10.37 19.58 9.08
N ARG A 133 -9.34 19.03 9.73
CA ARG A 133 -8.95 17.62 9.57
C ARG A 133 -10.05 16.69 10.08
N LEU A 134 -10.57 16.95 11.28
CA LEU A 134 -11.68 16.18 11.84
C LEU A 134 -12.96 16.35 11.01
N LYS A 135 -13.26 17.57 10.56
CA LYS A 135 -14.45 17.87 9.74
C LYS A 135 -14.42 17.14 8.38
N ASN A 136 -13.25 17.04 7.75
CA ASN A 136 -13.10 16.44 6.43
C ASN A 136 -12.79 14.93 6.48
N ARG A 137 -12.55 14.37 7.67
CA ARG A 137 -12.35 12.94 7.86
C ARG A 137 -13.66 12.21 7.55
N VAL A 138 -13.56 11.20 6.69
CA VAL A 138 -14.66 10.25 6.48
C VAL A 138 -14.26 8.88 7.03
N VAL A 139 -15.05 8.33 7.94
CA VAL A 139 -14.83 7.00 8.52
C VAL A 139 -15.32 5.93 7.54
N ASP A 140 -14.60 4.83 7.41
CA ASP A 140 -14.93 3.65 6.62
C ASP A 140 -14.60 2.40 7.44
N TYR A 141 -15.53 1.45 7.51
CA TYR A 141 -15.35 0.20 8.24
C TYR A 141 -15.02 -0.89 7.22
N ILE A 142 -13.93 -1.61 7.46
CA ILE A 142 -13.54 -2.74 6.62
C ILE A 142 -13.86 -4.02 7.37
N ASN A 143 -14.80 -4.81 6.82
CA ASN A 143 -15.09 -6.15 7.33
C ASN A 143 -14.29 -7.19 6.54
N ILE A 144 -13.35 -7.87 7.20
CA ILE A 144 -12.46 -8.87 6.56
C ILE A 144 -13.19 -10.09 6.00
N VAL A 145 -14.45 -10.32 6.40
CA VAL A 145 -15.29 -11.43 5.93
C VAL A 145 -16.22 -10.98 4.81
N THR A 146 -16.99 -9.91 5.02
CA THR A 146 -18.13 -9.57 4.15
C THR A 146 -17.82 -8.55 3.08
N ASP A 147 -16.75 -7.77 3.22
CA ASP A 147 -16.40 -6.79 2.20
C ASP A 147 -15.99 -7.48 0.90
N LYS A 148 -16.48 -6.94 -0.21
CA LYS A 148 -16.21 -7.49 -1.54
C LYS A 148 -14.71 -7.39 -1.85
N VAL A 149 -14.13 -8.52 -2.21
CA VAL A 149 -12.81 -8.62 -2.83
C VAL A 149 -12.98 -8.67 -4.34
N GLU A 150 -12.16 -7.93 -5.09
CA GLU A 150 -12.19 -7.97 -6.55
C GLU A 150 -11.76 -9.36 -7.06
N PRO A 151 -12.43 -9.93 -8.08
CA PRO A 151 -12.19 -11.30 -8.53
C PRO A 151 -10.72 -11.61 -8.84
N ASP A 152 -10.03 -10.68 -9.50
CA ASP A 152 -8.61 -10.84 -9.89
C ASP A 152 -7.64 -10.82 -8.69
N SER A 153 -8.10 -10.35 -7.53
CA SER A 153 -7.34 -10.32 -6.28
C SER A 153 -7.86 -11.34 -5.26
N TYR A 154 -8.91 -12.11 -5.59
CA TYR A 154 -9.47 -13.07 -4.66
C TYR A 154 -8.57 -14.31 -4.55
N ASP A 155 -8.29 -14.69 -3.31
CA ASP A 155 -7.57 -15.91 -2.99
C ASP A 155 -8.30 -16.63 -1.84
N ALA A 156 -8.67 -17.88 -2.09
CA ALA A 156 -9.40 -18.71 -1.13
C ALA A 156 -8.53 -19.06 0.10
N ALA A 157 -7.20 -19.11 -0.05
CA ALA A 157 -6.29 -19.39 1.07
C ALA A 157 -6.17 -18.19 2.04
N SER A 158 -6.58 -17.01 1.59
CA SER A 158 -6.69 -15.80 2.41
C SER A 158 -8.14 -15.36 2.57
N ASP A 159 -9.09 -16.31 2.59
CA ASP A 159 -10.49 -16.03 2.92
C ASP A 159 -10.85 -16.42 4.36
N PRO A 160 -11.12 -15.46 5.26
CA PRO A 160 -11.46 -15.77 6.65
C PRO A 160 -12.75 -16.56 6.82
N SER A 161 -13.65 -16.57 5.83
CA SER A 161 -14.87 -17.42 5.85
C SER A 161 -14.60 -18.88 5.49
N LEU A 162 -13.43 -19.18 4.91
CA LEU A 162 -13.01 -20.52 4.52
C LEU A 162 -11.85 -21.04 5.36
N VAL A 163 -11.01 -20.15 5.88
CA VAL A 163 -9.75 -20.47 6.55
C VAL A 163 -9.81 -19.99 8.00
N GLY A 164 -9.57 -20.91 8.94
CA GLY A 164 -9.39 -20.64 10.37
C GLY A 164 -7.93 -20.79 10.79
N CYS A 165 -7.70 -21.13 12.06
CA CYS A 165 -6.38 -21.51 12.58
C CYS A 165 -6.47 -22.87 13.27
N GLU A 166 -5.85 -23.89 12.69
CA GLU A 166 -5.87 -25.25 13.23
C GLU A 166 -5.10 -25.34 14.55
N ARG A 167 -3.94 -24.66 14.65
CA ARG A 167 -3.08 -24.68 15.84
C ARG A 167 -3.75 -24.06 17.07
N ALA A 168 -4.63 -23.09 16.86
CA ALA A 168 -5.41 -22.44 17.92
C ALA A 168 -6.86 -22.95 18.02
N ASN A 169 -7.25 -23.93 17.22
CA ASN A 169 -8.63 -24.42 17.11
C ASN A 169 -9.66 -23.31 16.85
N ILE A 170 -9.31 -22.32 16.02
CA ILE A 170 -10.18 -21.23 15.60
C ILE A 170 -10.83 -21.64 14.28
N SER A 171 -12.16 -21.67 14.26
CA SER A 171 -12.92 -21.95 13.03
C SER A 171 -12.94 -20.74 12.08
N PRO A 172 -13.21 -20.96 10.78
CA PRO A 172 -13.48 -19.86 9.85
C PRO A 172 -14.59 -18.94 10.37
N LEU A 173 -14.46 -17.64 10.09
CA LEU A 173 -15.35 -16.59 10.57
C LEU A 173 -16.67 -16.59 9.81
N LYS A 174 -17.76 -16.35 10.55
CA LYS A 174 -19.09 -16.14 9.99
C LYS A 174 -19.29 -14.66 9.61
N PRO A 175 -20.27 -14.32 8.76
CA PRO A 175 -20.56 -12.93 8.40
C PRO A 175 -20.82 -12.01 9.61
N ASP A 176 -21.40 -12.56 10.68
CA ASP A 176 -21.77 -11.90 11.95
C ASP A 176 -20.72 -12.14 13.06
N TRP A 177 -19.46 -12.42 12.69
CA TRP A 177 -18.43 -12.79 13.66
C TRP A 177 -18.23 -11.72 14.73
N LEU A 178 -18.17 -10.43 14.36
CA LEU A 178 -17.85 -9.35 15.29
C LEU A 178 -18.95 -9.15 16.35
N GLU A 179 -20.21 -9.30 15.95
CA GLU A 179 -21.39 -9.18 16.80
C GLU A 179 -21.58 -10.38 17.72
N THR A 180 -21.14 -11.56 17.28
CA THR A 180 -21.28 -12.82 18.03
C THR A 180 -20.08 -13.13 18.93
N LEU A 181 -19.00 -12.36 18.84
CA LEU A 181 -17.88 -12.46 19.77
C LEU A 181 -18.30 -12.17 21.21
N ALA A 182 -17.85 -13.02 22.14
CA ALA A 182 -17.99 -12.78 23.57
C ALA A 182 -17.39 -11.43 23.98
N ASP A 183 -17.88 -10.88 25.10
CA ASP A 183 -17.44 -9.57 25.59
C ASP A 183 -15.96 -9.56 26.02
N ASP A 184 -15.43 -10.73 26.42
CA ASP A 184 -14.03 -10.95 26.80
C ASP A 184 -13.14 -11.45 25.64
N ALA A 185 -13.68 -11.56 24.43
CA ALA A 185 -12.90 -11.97 23.27
C ALA A 185 -11.83 -10.93 22.91
N GLU A 186 -10.62 -11.40 22.61
CA GLU A 186 -9.53 -10.53 22.18
C GLU A 186 -9.78 -10.03 20.76
N VAL A 187 -9.91 -8.72 20.63
CA VAL A 187 -10.06 -8.03 19.33
C VAL A 187 -9.13 -6.84 19.31
N VAL A 188 -8.44 -6.67 18.19
CA VAL A 188 -7.71 -5.45 17.87
C VAL A 188 -8.44 -4.74 16.75
N THR A 189 -8.66 -3.44 16.92
CA THR A 189 -9.01 -2.57 15.81
C THR A 189 -7.81 -1.73 15.41
N ALA A 190 -7.43 -1.83 14.14
CA ALA A 190 -6.51 -0.88 13.52
C ALA A 190 -7.30 0.34 13.04
N TYR A 191 -7.06 1.51 13.65
CA TYR A 191 -7.58 2.80 13.21
C TYR A 191 -6.57 3.43 12.26
N LYS A 192 -6.72 3.20 10.95
CA LYS A 192 -5.80 3.68 9.92
C LYS A 192 -6.30 4.98 9.30
N LEU A 193 -5.71 6.09 9.71
CA LEU A 193 -5.93 7.41 9.13
C LEU A 193 -5.06 7.59 7.90
N VAL A 194 -5.69 7.65 6.72
CA VAL A 194 -5.05 7.84 5.42
C VAL A 194 -5.30 9.26 4.94
N GLU A 195 -4.23 10.01 4.74
CA GLU A 195 -4.23 11.38 4.25
C GLU A 195 -3.55 11.43 2.88
N MET A 196 -4.33 11.70 1.84
CA MET A 196 -3.86 11.73 0.45
C MET A 196 -3.78 13.16 -0.07
N LYS A 197 -2.55 13.67 -0.21
CA LYS A 197 -2.23 14.95 -0.84
C LYS A 197 -1.88 14.70 -2.31
N PHE A 198 -2.64 15.29 -3.22
CA PHE A 198 -2.31 15.31 -4.63
C PHE A 198 -2.66 16.68 -5.22
N ASN A 199 -1.68 17.37 -5.81
CA ASN A 199 -1.87 18.73 -6.35
C ASN A 199 -1.38 18.82 -7.80
N VAL A 200 -2.10 18.17 -8.70
CA VAL A 200 -1.93 18.31 -10.14
C VAL A 200 -3.26 18.76 -10.73
N PHE A 201 -3.24 19.89 -11.44
CA PHE A 201 -4.44 20.52 -11.99
C PHE A 201 -5.22 19.55 -12.89
N GLY A 202 -6.54 19.48 -12.69
CA GLY A 202 -7.44 18.60 -13.45
C GLY A 202 -7.44 17.12 -13.04
N LEU A 203 -6.53 16.68 -12.15
CA LEU A 203 -6.39 15.27 -11.76
C LEU A 203 -6.54 15.01 -10.26
N GLU A 204 -6.63 16.06 -9.44
CA GLU A 204 -6.68 15.99 -7.96
C GLU A 204 -7.64 14.91 -7.45
N THR A 205 -8.94 15.09 -7.67
CA THR A 205 -9.98 14.19 -7.14
C THR A 205 -9.87 12.78 -7.70
N LYS A 206 -9.52 12.63 -8.98
CA LYS A 206 -9.42 11.32 -9.65
C LYS A 206 -8.31 10.46 -9.02
N VAL A 207 -7.13 11.05 -8.85
CA VAL A 207 -5.98 10.34 -8.25
C VAL A 207 -6.18 10.14 -6.74
N GLN A 208 -6.72 11.12 -6.02
CA GLN A 208 -7.03 10.95 -4.60
C GLN A 208 -7.99 9.78 -4.36
N ASN A 209 -9.11 9.73 -5.10
CA ASN A 209 -10.06 8.62 -5.00
C ASN A 209 -9.43 7.28 -5.39
N TYR A 210 -8.63 7.24 -6.46
CA TYR A 210 -7.92 6.04 -6.85
C TYR A 210 -7.01 5.53 -5.73
N MET A 211 -6.19 6.41 -5.13
CA MET A 211 -5.28 6.04 -4.05
C MET A 211 -6.02 5.61 -2.78
N ILE A 212 -7.11 6.29 -2.40
CA ILE A 212 -7.92 5.88 -1.24
C ILE A 212 -8.56 4.51 -1.46
N ASN A 213 -9.11 4.24 -2.66
CA ASN A 213 -9.69 2.93 -2.99
C ASN A 213 -8.62 1.83 -3.04
N PHE A 214 -7.45 2.14 -3.61
CA PHE A 214 -6.30 1.24 -3.60
C PHE A 214 -5.89 0.88 -2.16
N GLN A 215 -5.79 1.89 -1.29
CA GLN A 215 -5.48 1.68 0.13
C GLN A 215 -6.56 0.84 0.82
N ARG A 216 -7.85 1.12 0.60
CA ARG A 216 -8.94 0.30 1.16
C ARG A 216 -8.80 -1.18 0.77
N ASN A 217 -8.59 -1.46 -0.52
CA ASN A 217 -8.47 -2.82 -1.04
C ASN A 217 -7.23 -3.52 -0.48
N MET A 218 -6.08 -2.83 -0.44
CA MET A 218 -4.85 -3.36 0.13
C MET A 218 -5.00 -3.66 1.63
N LEU A 219 -5.66 -2.78 2.38
CA LEU A 219 -5.92 -2.99 3.81
C LEU A 219 -6.88 -4.17 4.06
N LEU A 220 -7.92 -4.34 3.24
CA LEU A 220 -8.80 -5.51 3.32
C LEU A 220 -8.00 -6.80 3.15
N GLN A 221 -7.21 -6.89 2.08
CA GLN A 221 -6.41 -8.08 1.77
C GLN A 221 -5.35 -8.36 2.84
N PHE A 222 -4.65 -7.32 3.28
CA PHE A 222 -3.66 -7.41 4.34
C PHE A 222 -4.27 -7.99 5.62
N ASN A 223 -5.41 -7.45 6.08
CA ASN A 223 -6.03 -7.90 7.33
C ASN A 223 -6.71 -9.27 7.21
N ARG A 224 -7.17 -9.67 6.01
CA ARG A 224 -7.56 -11.06 5.73
C ARG A 224 -6.38 -12.01 5.93
N LYS A 225 -5.20 -11.66 5.41
CA LYS A 225 -3.96 -12.44 5.60
C LYS A 225 -3.50 -12.48 7.05
N ILE A 226 -3.63 -11.39 7.80
CA ILE A 226 -3.37 -11.39 9.25
C ILE A 226 -4.10 -12.55 9.93
N PHE A 227 -5.40 -12.70 9.65
CA PHE A 227 -6.20 -13.77 10.21
C PHE A 227 -5.87 -15.15 9.60
N CYS A 228 -5.91 -15.29 8.28
CA CYS A 228 -5.77 -16.59 7.62
C CYS A 228 -4.35 -17.18 7.71
N TYR A 229 -3.32 -16.35 7.88
CA TYR A 229 -1.94 -16.83 8.05
C TYR A 229 -1.59 -17.10 9.51
N MET A 230 -2.55 -17.09 10.42
CA MET A 230 -2.32 -17.30 11.86
C MET A 230 -1.56 -18.59 12.16
N ASP A 231 -1.82 -19.69 11.46
CA ASP A 231 -1.06 -20.93 11.63
C ASP A 231 0.44 -20.79 11.34
N ARG A 232 0.84 -19.76 10.59
CA ARG A 232 2.23 -19.51 10.18
C ARG A 232 2.98 -18.62 11.16
N TRP A 233 2.32 -17.61 11.73
CA TRP A 233 2.97 -16.62 12.61
C TRP A 233 2.67 -16.83 14.10
N LEU A 234 1.63 -17.57 14.47
CA LEU A 234 1.27 -17.76 15.86
C LEU A 234 2.42 -18.42 16.64
N GLY A 235 2.79 -17.82 17.77
CA GLY A 235 3.90 -18.27 18.62
C GLY A 235 5.29 -17.84 18.16
N MET A 236 5.43 -17.06 17.07
CA MET A 236 6.70 -16.41 16.74
C MET A 236 7.03 -15.32 17.75
N SER A 237 8.31 -15.21 18.12
CA SER A 237 8.86 -14.05 18.82
C SER A 237 9.12 -12.88 17.85
N LYS A 238 9.40 -11.69 18.38
CA LYS A 238 9.85 -10.57 17.53
C LYS A 238 11.14 -10.92 16.81
N GLU A 239 12.05 -11.63 17.47
CA GLU A 239 13.32 -12.09 16.91
C GLU A 239 13.09 -13.04 15.72
N ASP A 240 12.14 -13.98 15.84
CA ASP A 240 11.79 -14.89 14.74
C ASP A 240 11.26 -14.12 13.53
N VAL A 241 10.41 -13.11 13.76
CA VAL A 241 9.88 -12.29 12.66
C VAL A 241 10.97 -11.41 12.03
N ARG A 242 11.93 -10.90 12.81
CA ARG A 242 13.10 -10.20 12.25
C ARG A 242 13.95 -11.12 11.38
N ALA A 243 14.21 -12.34 11.83
CA ALA A 243 14.93 -13.33 11.03
C ALA A 243 14.18 -13.66 9.73
N PHE A 244 12.84 -13.72 9.79
CA PHE A 244 11.99 -13.89 8.63
C PHE A 244 12.04 -12.69 7.66
N GLU A 245 11.94 -11.45 8.16
CA GLU A 245 12.12 -10.22 7.37
C GLU A 245 13.47 -10.19 6.66
N ASP A 246 14.56 -10.58 7.34
CA ASP A 246 15.90 -10.64 6.78
C ASP A 246 16.01 -11.68 5.66
N GLN A 247 15.36 -12.84 5.82
CA GLN A 247 15.30 -13.87 4.78
C GLN A 247 14.55 -13.35 3.55
N ILE A 248 13.39 -12.73 3.75
CA ILE A 248 12.62 -12.14 2.65
C ILE A 248 13.41 -11.04 1.96
N LYS A 249 14.13 -10.18 2.70
CA LYS A 249 14.99 -9.15 2.12
C LYS A 249 16.03 -9.75 1.18
N ARG A 250 16.70 -10.84 1.58
CA ARG A 250 17.69 -11.52 0.72
C ARG A 250 17.06 -12.05 -0.56
N GLU A 251 15.87 -12.63 -0.47
CA GLU A 251 15.14 -13.14 -1.63
C GLU A 251 14.75 -12.00 -2.60
N LEU A 252 14.30 -10.86 -2.07
CA LEU A 252 13.99 -9.66 -2.86
C LEU A 252 15.24 -9.09 -3.55
N ASP A 253 16.37 -9.02 -2.82
CA ASP A 253 17.65 -8.56 -3.35
C ASP A 253 18.15 -9.49 -4.47
N GLN A 254 18.01 -10.80 -4.30
CA GLN A 254 18.36 -11.80 -5.33
C GLN A 254 17.47 -11.64 -6.57
N ALA A 255 16.15 -11.54 -6.40
CA ALA A 255 15.22 -11.33 -7.52
C ALA A 255 15.53 -10.04 -8.29
N LYS A 256 15.97 -8.98 -7.59
CA LYS A 256 16.43 -7.73 -8.21
C LYS A 256 17.69 -7.95 -9.06
N LEU A 257 18.69 -8.66 -8.53
CA LEU A 257 19.93 -8.94 -9.27
C LEU A 257 19.65 -9.74 -10.55
N GLU A 258 18.85 -10.80 -10.45
CA GLU A 258 18.42 -11.62 -11.59
C GLU A 258 17.71 -10.77 -12.66
N ARG A 259 16.84 -9.84 -12.24
CA ARG A 259 16.18 -8.87 -13.14
C ARG A 259 17.17 -7.95 -13.85
N GLU A 260 18.16 -7.43 -13.15
CA GLU A 260 19.19 -6.56 -13.73
C GLU A 260 20.05 -7.31 -14.76
N GLU A 261 20.36 -8.59 -14.51
CA GLU A 261 21.08 -9.45 -15.44
C GLU A 261 20.28 -9.73 -16.72
N LEU A 262 19.00 -10.10 -16.59
CA LEU A 262 18.10 -10.32 -17.72
C LEU A 262 17.96 -9.06 -18.60
N SER A 263 17.86 -7.88 -17.98
CA SER A 263 17.82 -6.59 -18.69
C SER A 263 19.09 -6.31 -19.48
N LYS A 264 20.27 -6.63 -18.92
CA LYS A 264 21.57 -6.49 -19.61
C LYS A 264 21.69 -7.45 -20.80
N GLN A 265 21.25 -8.71 -20.66
CA GLN A 265 21.27 -9.70 -21.74
C GLN A 265 20.31 -9.33 -22.88
N GLY A 266 19.09 -8.86 -22.58
CA GLY A 266 18.13 -8.40 -23.58
C GLY A 266 18.56 -7.13 -24.34
N LYS A 267 19.39 -6.27 -23.72
CA LYS A 267 20.03 -5.13 -24.41
C LYS A 267 21.21 -5.56 -25.27
N SER A 268 21.98 -6.58 -24.87
CA SER A 268 23.08 -7.14 -25.66
C SER A 268 22.59 -7.78 -26.98
N SER A 269 21.49 -8.53 -26.94
CA SER A 269 20.88 -9.13 -28.15
C SER A 269 20.24 -8.12 -29.09
N LYS A 270 19.76 -6.97 -28.58
CA LYS A 270 19.29 -5.84 -29.42
C LYS A 270 20.45 -4.99 -29.96
N LYS A 271 21.62 -4.97 -29.32
CA LYS A 271 22.81 -4.25 -29.81
C LYS A 271 23.48 -4.97 -30.99
N SER A 272 23.33 -6.29 -31.11
CA SER A 272 23.82 -7.04 -32.29
C SER A 272 22.97 -6.82 -33.55
N SER A 273 21.75 -6.28 -33.43
CA SER A 273 20.83 -6.00 -34.54
C SER A 273 20.69 -4.51 -34.91
N LYS A 274 21.40 -3.61 -34.23
CA LYS A 274 21.45 -2.16 -34.54
C LYS A 274 22.89 -1.64 -34.49
N LYS A 275 23.69 -1.97 -35.49
CA LYS A 275 24.83 -1.14 -35.92
C LYS A 275 24.30 -0.27 -37.07
N ASP A 276 24.01 0.99 -36.75
CA ASP A 276 24.22 2.18 -37.60
C ASP A 276 23.29 3.32 -37.13
N LYS A 277 23.83 4.16 -36.24
CA LYS A 277 23.81 5.64 -36.24
C LYS A 277 23.99 6.19 -34.82
N GLU A 278 24.98 7.07 -34.70
CA GLU A 278 25.36 7.83 -33.52
C GLU A 278 24.34 8.92 -33.12
N PRO A 279 24.43 9.45 -31.88
CA PRO A 279 23.31 10.08 -31.19
C PRO A 279 23.32 11.61 -31.27
N ALA A 280 22.16 12.23 -31.04
CA ALA A 280 22.04 13.65 -30.70
C ALA A 280 21.26 13.82 -29.39
N THR A 281 21.84 14.59 -28.49
CA THR A 281 21.37 14.95 -27.15
C THR A 281 20.40 16.13 -27.19
N ALA A 282 19.21 15.98 -26.59
CA ALA A 282 18.39 17.08 -26.04
C ALA A 282 17.32 16.47 -25.12
N ALA A 283 17.50 16.55 -23.80
CA ALA A 283 16.67 15.83 -22.82
C ALA A 283 16.13 16.72 -21.68
N ALA A 284 16.04 18.03 -21.88
CA ALA A 284 15.55 18.95 -20.83
C ALA A 284 14.42 19.88 -21.26
N GLU A 285 14.21 20.11 -22.56
CA GLU A 285 13.10 20.96 -23.07
C GLU A 285 11.86 20.15 -23.49
N ALA A 286 11.93 18.82 -23.46
CA ALA A 286 10.84 17.92 -23.87
C ALA A 286 9.78 17.69 -22.77
N ASP A 287 10.12 17.98 -21.50
CA ASP A 287 9.29 17.60 -20.35
C ASP A 287 8.09 18.54 -20.13
N ASP A 288 8.23 19.85 -20.39
CA ASP A 288 7.11 20.80 -20.32
C ASP A 288 6.15 20.65 -21.50
N ALA A 289 6.68 20.38 -22.70
CA ALA A 289 5.89 20.16 -23.90
C ALA A 289 5.07 18.86 -23.82
N ALA A 290 5.60 17.81 -23.18
CA ALA A 290 4.89 16.55 -22.97
C ALA A 290 3.72 16.71 -21.97
N ALA A 291 3.92 17.49 -20.91
CA ALA A 291 2.88 17.79 -19.93
C ALA A 291 1.76 18.65 -20.54
N GLU A 292 2.11 19.62 -21.38
CA GLU A 292 1.13 20.48 -22.08
C GLU A 292 0.37 19.72 -23.18
N ALA A 293 1.05 18.83 -23.91
CA ALA A 293 0.42 17.95 -24.90
C ALA A 293 -0.55 16.94 -24.26
N ALA A 294 -0.21 16.39 -23.10
CA ALA A 294 -1.10 15.51 -22.33
C ALA A 294 -2.33 16.27 -21.80
N ALA A 295 -2.16 17.51 -21.34
CA ALA A 295 -3.28 18.36 -20.92
C ALA A 295 -4.20 18.73 -22.10
N SER A 296 -3.64 18.93 -23.30
CA SER A 296 -4.40 19.21 -24.53
C SER A 296 -5.19 17.99 -25.02
N ALA A 297 -4.59 16.79 -25.01
CA ALA A 297 -5.26 15.55 -25.35
C ALA A 297 -6.45 15.25 -24.42
N PHE A 298 -6.30 15.57 -23.12
CA PHE A 298 -7.36 15.37 -22.13
C PHE A 298 -8.53 16.36 -22.28
N ARG A 299 -8.26 17.61 -22.72
CA ARG A 299 -9.33 18.57 -23.06
C ARG A 299 -10.14 18.10 -24.27
N ALA A 300 -9.47 17.57 -25.30
CA ALA A 300 -10.14 17.05 -26.48
C ALA A 300 -11.04 15.83 -26.17
N GLU A 301 -10.64 14.97 -25.23
CA GLU A 301 -11.44 13.80 -24.82
C GLU A 301 -12.61 14.18 -23.91
N ALA A 302 -12.45 15.21 -23.07
CA ALA A 302 -13.54 15.76 -22.25
C ALA A 302 -14.61 16.48 -23.08
N GLU A 303 -14.21 17.19 -24.15
CA GLU A 303 -15.12 17.86 -25.09
C GLU A 303 -15.86 16.86 -26.01
N ALA A 304 -15.25 15.70 -26.31
CA ALA A 304 -15.89 14.63 -27.09
C ALA A 304 -16.97 13.86 -26.32
N SER A 305 -16.99 13.97 -24.98
CA SER A 305 -17.95 13.28 -24.10
C SER A 305 -19.24 14.08 -23.86
N THR A 306 -19.29 15.35 -24.25
CA THR A 306 -20.51 16.18 -24.19
C THR A 306 -21.27 16.15 -25.51
N VAL A 307 -21.96 15.04 -25.81
CA VAL A 307 -23.06 15.05 -26.80
C VAL A 307 -24.35 15.40 -26.03
N PRO A 308 -25.07 16.48 -26.38
CA PRO A 308 -26.31 16.80 -25.69
C PRO A 308 -27.37 15.76 -26.05
N ALA A 309 -28.06 15.24 -25.03
CA ALA A 309 -29.24 14.41 -25.24
C ALA A 309 -30.29 15.21 -26.01
N SER A 310 -30.51 14.83 -27.28
CA SER A 310 -31.63 15.33 -28.07
C SER A 310 -32.93 14.77 -27.52
N THR A 311 -33.84 15.69 -27.24
CA THR A 311 -35.29 15.59 -26.97
C THR A 311 -36.03 14.43 -27.61
#